data_AF-A0A8J6RVI7-F1
#
_entry.id   AF-A0A8J6RVI7-F1
#
_cell.length_a   1.000
_cell.length_b   1.000
_cell.length_c   1.000
_cell.angle_alpha   90.00
_cell.angle_beta   90.00
_cell.angle_gamma   90.00
#
_symmetry.space_group_name_H-M   'P 1'
#
loop_
_entity.id
_entity.type
_entity.pdbx_description
1 polymer ?
#
loop_
_entity_poly.entity_id
_entity_poly.type
_entity_poly.pdbx_seq_one_letter_code
_entity_poly.pdbx_strand_id
1 'polypeptide(L)'
;MSLADPNKWALTQLAEFAPVESRKGWETSQLRTQLGLQKQKHRKGDAIPATHAVDGIALACSAFIEYESFHCAKTHGHQWTGEVSVTVAPFKVIRRPPISRRQLHLMVPGKGGIRRKYGGSTTRHGVRKGDLVSSPKGIGYVSGDTEKQISVSNANWKRLGQISSSKVQLIRRSNGLIVA
;
A
#
# COMPACT_ATOMS: atom_id res chain seq x y z
N MET A 1 -35.55 -9.65 -5.47
CA MET A 1 -34.24 -9.03 -5.79
C MET A 1 -33.28 -9.37 -4.66
N SER A 2 -32.50 -10.45 -4.79
CA SER A 2 -31.53 -10.82 -3.75
C SER A 2 -30.36 -9.84 -3.78
N LEU A 3 -29.90 -9.44 -2.60
CA LEU A 3 -28.67 -8.67 -2.39
C LEU A 3 -27.53 -9.29 -3.20
N ALA A 4 -27.17 -8.66 -4.32
CA ALA A 4 -26.13 -9.15 -5.21
C ALA A 4 -24.79 -9.08 -4.47
N ASP A 5 -24.08 -10.21 -4.42
CA ASP A 5 -22.70 -10.30 -3.96
C ASP A 5 -21.87 -9.18 -4.64
N PRO A 6 -21.27 -8.24 -3.88
CA PRO A 6 -20.55 -7.11 -4.45
C PRO A 6 -19.48 -7.52 -5.46
N ASN A 7 -18.86 -8.69 -5.26
CA ASN A 7 -17.84 -9.21 -6.18
C ASN A 7 -18.46 -9.66 -7.50
N LYS A 8 -19.62 -10.32 -7.45
CA LYS A 8 -20.34 -10.73 -8.67
C LYS A 8 -20.82 -9.52 -9.45
N TRP A 9 -21.39 -8.52 -8.75
CA TRP A 9 -21.79 -7.27 -9.38
C TRP A 9 -20.60 -6.58 -10.05
N ALA A 10 -19.45 -6.48 -9.38
CA ALA A 10 -18.25 -5.85 -9.95
C ALA A 10 -17.76 -6.58 -11.21
N LEU A 11 -17.77 -7.91 -11.22
CA LEU A 11 -17.40 -8.70 -12.42
C LEU A 11 -18.40 -8.50 -13.57
N THR A 12 -19.70 -8.40 -13.28
CA THR A 12 -20.71 -8.10 -14.29
C THR A 12 -20.48 -6.73 -14.92
N GLN A 13 -20.18 -5.71 -14.11
CA GLN A 13 -19.88 -4.38 -14.63
C GLN A 13 -18.59 -4.35 -15.46
N LEU A 14 -17.56 -5.09 -15.06
CA LEU A 14 -16.32 -5.19 -15.85
C LEU A 14 -16.55 -5.86 -17.21
N ALA A 15 -17.42 -6.85 -17.27
CA ALA A 15 -17.76 -7.57 -18.50
C ALA A 15 -18.44 -6.68 -19.56
N GLU A 16 -19.02 -5.55 -19.16
CA GLU A 16 -19.58 -4.56 -20.10
C GLU A 16 -18.48 -3.81 -20.88
N PHE A 17 -17.25 -3.72 -20.34
CA PHE A 17 -16.15 -2.96 -20.94
C PHE A 17 -15.10 -3.84 -21.64
N ALA A 18 -14.89 -5.07 -21.17
CA ALA A 18 -13.87 -5.97 -21.70
C ALA A 18 -14.21 -7.45 -21.41
N PRO A 19 -13.65 -8.42 -22.17
CA PRO A 19 -13.75 -9.82 -21.83
C PRO A 19 -13.21 -10.10 -20.42
N VAL A 20 -14.00 -10.78 -19.59
CA VAL A 20 -13.63 -11.17 -18.23
C VAL A 20 -13.51 -12.68 -18.16
N GLU A 21 -12.32 -13.18 -17.82
CA GLU A 21 -12.08 -14.59 -17.55
C GLU A 21 -11.87 -14.81 -16.05
N SER A 22 -12.56 -15.79 -15.47
CA SER A 22 -12.36 -16.20 -14.09
C SER A 22 -11.48 -17.44 -14.02
N ARG A 23 -10.39 -17.38 -13.25
CA ARG A 23 -9.53 -18.53 -12.94
C ARG A 23 -9.78 -19.03 -11.51
N LYS A 24 -9.67 -20.35 -11.32
CA LYS A 24 -9.84 -21.01 -10.02
C LYS A 24 -8.63 -20.77 -9.12
N GLY A 25 -8.84 -20.85 -7.80
CA GLY A 25 -7.76 -20.64 -6.83
C GLY A 25 -6.62 -21.66 -6.90
N TRP A 26 -6.88 -22.89 -7.36
CA TRP A 26 -5.84 -23.90 -7.53
C TRP A 26 -5.00 -23.68 -8.80
N GLU A 27 -5.60 -23.17 -9.87
CA GLU A 27 -4.92 -22.82 -11.13
C GLU A 27 -3.89 -21.72 -10.88
N THR A 28 -4.29 -20.66 -10.17
CA THR A 28 -3.36 -19.59 -9.76
C THR A 28 -2.27 -20.11 -8.82
N SER A 29 -2.55 -21.15 -8.02
CA SER A 29 -1.51 -21.77 -7.20
C SER A 29 -0.46 -22.51 -8.02
N GLN A 30 -0.86 -23.23 -9.06
CA GLN A 30 0.07 -23.91 -9.96
C GLN A 30 0.88 -22.92 -10.78
N LEU A 31 0.25 -21.87 -11.31
CA LEU A 31 0.92 -20.78 -12.03
C LEU A 31 2.02 -20.13 -11.18
N ARG A 32 1.75 -19.83 -9.91
CA ARG A 32 2.79 -19.29 -9.00
C ARG A 32 3.97 -20.25 -8.85
N THR A 33 3.71 -21.54 -8.72
CA THR A 33 4.79 -22.55 -8.62
C THR A 33 5.63 -22.56 -9.89
N GLN A 34 4.99 -22.56 -11.06
CA GLN A 34 5.67 -22.53 -12.36
C GLN A 34 6.51 -21.26 -12.55
N LEU A 35 6.00 -20.10 -12.12
CA LEU A 35 6.67 -18.82 -12.21
C LEU A 35 7.68 -18.55 -11.08
N GLY A 36 7.86 -19.49 -10.14
CA GLY A 36 8.72 -19.31 -8.97
C GLY A 36 8.27 -18.23 -7.99
N LEU A 37 7.00 -17.82 -8.04
CA LEU A 37 6.45 -16.74 -7.21
C LEU A 37 6.12 -17.24 -5.80
N GLN A 38 7.02 -16.98 -4.85
CA GLN A 38 6.80 -17.34 -3.46
C GLN A 38 5.83 -16.40 -2.77
N LYS A 39 4.69 -16.93 -2.32
CA LYS A 39 3.72 -16.19 -1.52
C LYS A 39 4.14 -16.13 -0.05
N GLN A 40 4.06 -14.95 0.55
CA GLN A 40 4.21 -14.80 2.01
C GLN A 40 2.92 -15.24 2.72
N LYS A 41 3.01 -16.28 3.56
CA LYS A 41 1.83 -16.87 4.24
C LYS A 41 1.62 -16.35 5.65
N HIS A 42 2.70 -16.03 6.37
CA HIS A 42 2.64 -15.79 7.82
C HIS A 42 2.47 -14.30 8.17
N ARG A 43 3.13 -13.40 7.43
CA ARG A 43 3.14 -11.96 7.71
C ARG A 43 2.42 -11.17 6.62
N LYS A 44 1.08 -11.26 6.63
CA LYS A 44 0.22 -10.58 5.65
C LYS A 44 0.21 -9.04 5.74
N GLY A 45 0.84 -8.47 6.77
CA GLY A 45 1.04 -7.04 6.91
C GLY A 45 2.35 -6.52 6.31
N ASP A 46 3.22 -7.42 5.83
CA ASP A 46 4.49 -7.02 5.22
C ASP A 46 4.21 -6.37 3.86
N ALA A 47 4.64 -5.11 3.74
CA ALA A 47 4.54 -4.30 2.54
C ALA A 47 5.53 -4.76 1.44
N ILE A 48 5.38 -6.01 0.99
CA ILE A 48 6.22 -6.66 -0.02
C ILE A 48 5.36 -7.24 -1.15
N PRO A 49 5.91 -7.39 -2.38
CA PRO A 49 5.18 -8.00 -3.50
C PRO A 49 4.60 -9.38 -3.19
N ALA A 50 5.34 -10.19 -2.42
CA ALA A 50 4.97 -11.54 -2.02
C ALA A 50 3.64 -11.62 -1.25
N THR A 51 3.22 -10.52 -0.63
CA THR A 51 1.96 -10.42 0.13
C THR A 51 0.82 -9.86 -0.72
N HIS A 52 1.11 -8.89 -1.60
CA HIS A 52 0.09 -8.03 -2.21
C HIS A 52 -0.06 -8.17 -3.73
N ALA A 53 1.00 -8.58 -4.43
CA ALA A 53 1.05 -8.52 -5.90
C ALA A 53 1.15 -9.90 -6.56
N VAL A 54 1.69 -10.91 -5.87
CA VAL A 54 1.96 -12.25 -6.44
C VAL A 54 0.74 -12.89 -7.09
N ASP A 55 -0.43 -12.84 -6.45
CA ASP A 55 -1.63 -13.45 -7.04
C ASP A 55 -2.09 -12.70 -8.31
N GLY A 56 -1.94 -11.38 -8.35
CA GLY A 56 -2.25 -10.57 -9.53
C GLY A 56 -1.28 -10.81 -10.68
N ILE A 57 0.03 -10.96 -10.39
CA ILE A 57 1.03 -11.32 -11.40
C ILE A 57 0.71 -12.69 -11.98
N ALA A 58 0.42 -13.70 -11.13
CA ALA A 58 0.08 -15.04 -11.60
C ALA A 58 -1.19 -15.05 -12.47
N LEU A 59 -2.21 -14.27 -12.11
CA LEU A 59 -3.41 -14.09 -12.92
C LEU A 59 -3.11 -13.40 -14.27
N ALA A 60 -2.26 -12.38 -14.29
CA ALA A 60 -1.88 -11.73 -15.54
C ALA A 60 -1.08 -12.68 -16.45
N CYS A 61 -0.19 -13.50 -15.86
CA CYS A 61 0.58 -14.49 -16.60
C CYS A 61 -0.28 -15.61 -17.19
N SER A 62 -1.44 -15.93 -16.62
CA SER A 62 -2.32 -16.98 -17.15
C SER A 62 -2.84 -16.69 -18.56
N ALA A 63 -2.77 -15.45 -19.03
CA ALA A 63 -3.10 -15.08 -20.41
C ALA A 63 -2.01 -15.50 -21.42
N PHE A 64 -0.82 -15.86 -20.94
CA PHE A 64 0.36 -16.15 -21.79
C PHE A 64 0.93 -17.55 -21.55
N ILE A 65 0.64 -18.18 -20.42
CA ILE A 65 1.06 -19.55 -20.10
C ILE A 65 -0.13 -20.41 -19.71
N GLU A 66 -0.19 -21.61 -20.27
CA GLU A 66 -1.23 -22.59 -19.98
C GLU A 66 -0.65 -23.97 -19.72
N TYR A 67 -1.33 -24.76 -18.89
CA TYR A 67 -0.95 -26.13 -18.61
C TYR A 67 -1.87 -27.05 -19.41
N GLU A 68 -1.36 -27.51 -20.55
CA GLU A 68 -2.15 -28.22 -21.53
C GLU A 68 -1.79 -29.71 -21.54
N SER A 69 -2.81 -30.54 -21.78
CA SER A 69 -2.58 -31.95 -22.06
C SER A 69 -2.12 -32.13 -23.50
N PHE A 70 -1.18 -33.05 -23.71
CA PHE A 70 -0.77 -33.46 -25.04
C PHE A 70 -0.90 -34.98 -25.16
N HIS A 71 -1.34 -35.40 -26.34
CA HIS A 71 -1.40 -36.80 -26.72
C HIS A 71 -0.72 -36.96 -28.07
N CYS A 72 0.40 -37.68 -28.07
CA CYS A 72 1.12 -38.09 -29.27
C CYS A 72 0.99 -39.60 -29.45
N ALA A 73 1.31 -40.10 -30.65
CA ALA A 73 1.21 -41.53 -30.98
C ALA A 73 2.00 -42.47 -30.04
N LYS A 74 3.00 -41.95 -29.31
CA LYS A 74 3.88 -42.72 -28.41
C LYS A 74 3.83 -42.28 -26.95
N THR A 75 3.28 -41.11 -26.65
CA THR A 75 3.35 -40.50 -25.31
C THR A 75 2.12 -39.65 -25.04
N HIS A 76 1.73 -39.58 -23.79
CA HIS A 76 0.71 -38.65 -23.31
C HIS A 76 1.20 -38.00 -22.02
N GLY A 77 0.74 -36.79 -21.75
CA GLY A 77 1.16 -36.06 -20.57
C GLY A 77 0.59 -34.66 -20.53
N HIS A 78 1.18 -33.84 -19.68
CA HIS A 78 0.86 -32.43 -19.57
C HIS A 78 2.14 -31.63 -19.64
N GLN A 79 2.08 -30.46 -20.26
CA GLN A 79 3.21 -29.56 -20.35
C GLN A 79 2.73 -28.11 -20.25
N TRP A 80 3.62 -27.25 -19.78
CA TRP A 80 3.39 -25.81 -19.87
C TRP A 80 3.69 -25.34 -21.28
N THR A 81 2.74 -24.61 -21.87
CA THR A 81 2.89 -23.95 -23.16
C THR A 81 2.92 -22.43 -22.95
N GLY A 82 3.70 -21.72 -23.78
CA GLY A 82 3.96 -20.30 -23.64
C GLY A 82 5.19 -19.95 -22.79
N GLU A 83 5.58 -18.68 -22.80
CA GLU A 83 6.75 -18.18 -22.08
C GLU A 83 6.48 -16.80 -21.48
N VAL A 84 6.85 -16.62 -20.20
CA VAL A 84 6.80 -15.33 -19.52
C VAL A 84 8.04 -15.18 -18.64
N SER A 85 8.70 -14.03 -18.75
CA SER A 85 9.79 -13.65 -17.84
C SER A 85 9.28 -12.64 -16.82
N VAL A 86 9.29 -13.01 -15.53
CA VAL A 86 8.93 -12.11 -14.45
C VAL A 86 10.18 -11.35 -13.98
N THR A 87 10.19 -10.05 -14.19
CA THR A 87 11.29 -9.18 -13.75
C THR A 87 11.01 -8.53 -12.40
N VAL A 88 12.08 -8.15 -11.69
CA VAL A 88 11.96 -7.37 -10.46
C VAL A 88 11.42 -5.97 -10.79
N ALA A 89 10.39 -5.54 -10.05
CA ALA A 89 9.80 -4.22 -10.17
C ALA A 89 9.81 -3.48 -8.82
N PRO A 90 9.94 -2.14 -8.82
CA PRO A 90 9.84 -1.37 -7.58
C PRO A 90 8.45 -1.52 -6.98
N PHE A 91 8.40 -1.89 -5.70
CA PHE A 91 7.16 -1.97 -4.94
C PHE A 91 7.17 -0.97 -3.81
N LYS A 92 6.14 -0.12 -3.76
CA LYS A 92 5.98 0.92 -2.75
C LYS A 92 4.55 0.98 -2.29
N VAL A 93 4.36 1.14 -0.97
CA VAL A 93 3.03 1.37 -0.40
C VAL A 93 2.82 2.86 -0.26
N ILE A 94 1.84 3.37 -1.01
CA ILE A 94 1.45 4.78 -0.97
C ILE A 94 0.20 4.91 -0.11
N ARG A 95 0.24 5.81 0.87
CA ARG A 95 -0.91 6.13 1.74
C ARG A 95 -0.97 7.61 2.06
N ARG A 96 -2.10 8.05 2.60
CA ARG A 96 -2.23 9.42 3.11
C ARG A 96 -1.66 9.53 4.52
N PRO A 97 -1.05 10.67 4.89
CA PRO A 97 -0.72 10.96 6.28
C PRO A 97 -1.95 10.84 7.19
N PRO A 98 -1.86 10.11 8.29
CA PRO A 98 -2.90 10.11 9.33
C PRO A 98 -3.04 11.51 9.92
N ILE A 99 -4.13 12.18 9.57
CA ILE A 99 -4.50 13.47 10.14
C ILE A 99 -5.48 13.19 11.28
N SER A 100 -5.09 13.57 12.50
CA SER A 100 -6.00 13.56 13.65
C SER A 100 -7.15 14.50 13.32
N ARG A 101 -8.35 13.93 13.15
CA ARG A 101 -9.57 14.72 12.99
C ARG A 101 -9.82 15.45 14.31
N ARG A 102 -10.22 16.71 14.24
CA ARG A 102 -10.54 17.49 15.44
C ARG A 102 -11.64 16.77 16.22
N GLN A 103 -11.38 16.46 17.48
CA GLN A 103 -12.36 15.85 18.36
C GLN A 103 -13.18 16.94 19.05
N LEU A 104 -14.48 16.72 19.22
CA LEU A 104 -15.43 17.71 19.75
C LEU A 104 -15.01 18.28 21.11
N HIS A 105 -14.47 17.45 22.01
CA HIS A 105 -14.03 17.90 23.34
C HIS A 105 -12.79 18.83 23.29
N LEU A 106 -12.02 18.80 22.19
CA LEU A 106 -10.91 19.74 21.95
C LEU A 106 -11.37 21.01 21.21
N MET A 107 -12.64 21.06 20.81
CA MET A 107 -13.27 22.24 20.20
C MET A 107 -13.90 23.17 21.25
N VAL A 108 -14.01 22.74 22.51
CA VAL A 108 -14.50 23.59 23.60
C VAL A 108 -13.41 24.64 23.93
N PRO A 109 -13.72 25.94 23.90
CA PRO A 109 -12.79 26.99 24.28
C PRO A 109 -12.30 26.81 25.72
N GLY A 110 -11.02 27.07 25.97
CA GLY A 110 -10.51 27.16 27.33
C GLY A 110 -10.94 28.45 28.02
N LYS A 111 -10.50 28.64 29.28
CA LYS A 111 -10.64 29.91 30.00
C LYS A 111 -10.06 31.05 29.14
N GLY A 112 -10.86 32.07 28.85
CA GLY A 112 -10.50 33.18 27.95
C GLY A 112 -10.96 33.03 26.50
N GLY A 113 -11.79 32.04 26.15
CA GLY A 113 -12.45 31.95 24.85
C GLY A 113 -11.56 31.46 23.69
N ILE A 114 -10.27 31.26 23.94
CA ILE A 114 -9.32 30.79 22.93
C ILE A 114 -9.33 29.26 22.86
N ARG A 115 -9.46 28.74 21.65
CA ARG A 115 -9.38 27.29 21.39
C ARG A 115 -7.92 26.85 21.31
N ARG A 116 -7.62 25.67 21.86
CA ARG A 116 -6.29 25.06 21.71
C ARG A 116 -6.04 24.72 20.24
N LYS A 117 -4.85 25.04 19.72
CA LYS A 117 -4.37 24.52 18.44
C LYS A 117 -4.14 23.02 18.61
N TYR A 118 -5.10 22.20 18.18
CA TYR A 118 -5.01 20.74 18.20
C TYR A 118 -5.35 20.17 16.83
N GLY A 119 -4.48 19.30 16.32
CA GLY A 119 -4.53 18.85 14.94
C GLY A 119 -4.21 19.98 13.95
N GLY A 120 -4.20 19.66 12.66
CA GLY A 120 -3.87 20.59 11.58
C GLY A 120 -2.68 20.12 10.75
N SER A 121 -2.51 20.78 9.61
CA SER A 121 -1.43 20.51 8.65
C SER A 121 -0.21 21.40 8.85
N THR A 122 -0.30 22.54 9.55
CA THR A 122 0.81 23.49 9.69
C THR A 122 1.32 23.54 11.13
N THR A 123 2.61 23.27 11.32
CA THR A 123 3.27 23.39 12.64
C THR A 123 3.68 24.82 12.93
N ARG A 124 4.03 25.11 14.19
CA ARG A 124 4.57 26.42 14.59
C ARG A 124 5.99 26.70 14.05
N HIS A 125 6.65 25.69 13.48
CA HIS A 125 8.07 25.72 13.11
C HIS A 125 8.31 25.77 11.59
N GLY A 126 7.33 26.24 10.82
CA GLY A 126 7.45 26.39 9.36
C GLY A 126 7.39 25.09 8.54
N VAL A 127 7.36 23.93 9.19
CA VAL A 127 7.08 22.62 8.56
C VAL A 127 5.62 22.22 8.70
N ARG A 128 5.16 21.31 7.86
CA ARG A 128 3.78 20.85 7.81
C ARG A 128 3.68 19.36 8.05
N LYS A 129 2.57 18.90 8.60
CA LYS A 129 2.28 17.48 8.77
C LYS A 129 2.31 16.77 7.41
N GLY A 130 3.08 15.69 7.32
CA GLY A 130 3.37 14.99 6.08
C GLY A 130 4.52 15.58 5.24
N ASP A 131 5.15 16.68 5.66
CA ASP A 131 6.42 17.10 5.06
C ASP A 131 7.46 16.00 5.31
N LEU A 132 8.26 15.72 4.29
CA LEU A 132 9.41 14.83 4.41
C LEU A 132 10.60 15.64 4.90
N VAL A 133 11.22 15.18 5.98
CA VAL A 133 12.29 15.90 6.68
C VAL A 133 13.47 14.99 7.00
N SER A 134 14.66 15.57 7.01
CA SER A 134 15.87 14.97 7.58
C SER A 134 16.02 15.37 9.04
N SER A 135 16.46 14.44 9.88
CA SER A 135 16.71 14.68 11.29
C SER A 135 17.84 13.78 11.81
N PRO A 136 18.40 14.05 13.01
CA PRO A 136 19.39 13.16 13.64
C PRO A 136 18.87 11.74 13.94
N LYS A 137 17.54 11.52 13.91
CA LYS A 137 16.92 10.20 14.09
C LYS A 137 16.58 9.51 12.75
N GLY A 138 17.00 10.10 11.63
CA GLY A 138 16.76 9.61 10.27
C GLY A 138 15.75 10.45 9.49
N ILE A 139 15.53 10.05 8.24
CA ILE A 139 14.55 10.65 7.33
C ILE A 139 13.15 10.14 7.69
N GLY A 140 12.19 11.05 7.78
CA GLY A 140 10.81 10.70 8.10
C GLY A 140 9.83 11.81 7.77
N TYR A 141 8.58 11.60 8.16
CA TYR A 141 7.48 12.52 7.94
C TYR A 141 7.12 13.25 9.23
N VAL A 142 6.85 14.54 9.11
CA VAL A 142 6.34 15.35 10.23
C VAL A 142 4.97 14.82 10.65
N SER A 143 4.82 14.41 11.91
CA SER A 143 3.56 13.86 12.45
C SER A 143 2.84 14.81 13.42
N GLY A 144 3.55 15.82 13.93
CA GLY A 144 3.03 16.89 14.79
C GLY A 144 4.15 17.74 15.39
N ASP A 145 3.80 18.66 16.27
CA ASP A 145 4.74 19.54 16.96
C ASP A 145 4.35 19.77 18.42
N THR A 146 5.35 20.10 19.23
CA THR A 146 5.21 20.74 20.53
C THR A 146 5.75 22.17 20.42
N GLU A 147 5.79 22.89 21.54
CA GLU A 147 6.30 24.26 21.58
C GLU A 147 7.73 24.39 21.04
N LYS A 148 8.61 23.40 21.28
CA LYS A 148 10.04 23.46 20.90
C LYS A 148 10.50 22.33 19.97
N GLN A 149 9.68 21.31 19.76
CA GLN A 149 10.09 20.10 19.05
C GLN A 149 9.09 19.70 17.98
N ILE A 150 9.59 19.07 16.93
CA ILE A 150 8.83 18.47 15.84
C ILE A 150 8.86 16.96 16.04
N SER A 151 7.68 16.33 15.99
CA SER A 151 7.57 14.87 16.00
C SER A 151 7.79 14.36 14.58
N VAL A 152 8.78 13.47 14.41
CA VAL A 152 9.08 12.82 13.13
C VAL A 152 8.75 11.34 13.25
N SER A 153 8.01 10.83 12.27
CA SER A 153 7.58 9.43 12.18
C SER A 153 8.08 8.79 10.90
N ASN A 154 8.26 7.47 10.91
CA ASN A 154 8.54 6.73 9.67
C ASN A 154 7.28 6.64 8.79
N ALA A 155 7.42 6.00 7.62
CA ALA A 155 6.30 5.84 6.69
C ALA A 155 5.10 5.09 7.32
N ASN A 156 5.35 4.16 8.26
CA ASN A 156 4.33 3.43 9.04
C ASN A 156 3.70 4.27 10.16
N TRP A 157 3.98 5.57 10.21
CA TRP A 157 3.52 6.49 11.24
C TRP A 157 4.03 6.20 12.65
N LYS A 158 4.97 5.26 12.80
CA LYS A 158 5.67 4.99 14.06
C LYS A 158 6.65 6.14 14.31
N ARG A 159 6.52 6.81 15.46
CA ARG A 159 7.35 7.95 15.83
C ARG A 159 8.81 7.52 15.96
N LEU A 160 9.70 8.17 15.21
CA LEU A 160 11.16 8.04 15.34
C LEU A 160 11.65 8.83 16.56
N GLY A 161 11.04 9.99 16.80
CA GLY A 161 11.32 10.80 17.98
C GLY A 161 10.67 12.18 17.93
N GLN A 162 10.91 12.96 18.98
CA GLN A 162 10.65 14.40 19.00
C GLN A 162 12.01 15.10 18.93
N ILE A 163 12.19 15.92 17.90
CA ILE A 163 13.47 16.55 17.58
C ILE A 163 13.29 18.06 17.71
N SER A 164 14.29 18.74 18.28
CA SER A 164 14.28 20.22 18.32
C SER A 164 14.14 20.79 16.91
N SER A 165 13.32 21.84 16.75
CA SER A 165 13.00 22.39 15.42
C SER A 165 14.23 22.83 14.63
N SER A 166 15.28 23.32 15.30
CA SER A 166 16.55 23.70 14.67
C SER A 166 17.32 22.55 14.04
N LYS A 167 17.04 21.30 14.44
CA LYS A 167 17.70 20.10 13.93
C LYS A 167 16.88 19.37 12.87
N VAL A 168 15.79 19.96 12.39
CA VAL A 168 14.92 19.37 11.36
C VAL A 168 15.06 20.16 10.08
N GLN A 169 15.44 19.48 9.01
CA GLN A 169 15.59 20.08 7.68
C GLN A 169 14.52 19.56 6.74
N LEU A 170 13.82 20.47 6.06
CA LEU A 170 12.81 20.12 5.06
C LEU A 170 13.49 19.54 3.82
N ILE A 171 13.10 18.33 3.43
CA ILE A 171 13.50 17.71 2.15
C ILE A 171 12.43 18.02 1.10
N ARG A 172 11.16 17.81 1.44
CA ARG A 172 10.04 17.97 0.51
C ARG A 172 8.76 18.36 1.23
N ARG A 173 8.02 19.30 0.65
CA ARG A 173 6.67 19.66 1.11
C ARG A 173 5.69 18.51 0.92
N SER A 174 4.74 18.40 1.85
CA SER A 174 3.66 17.43 1.81
C SER A 174 2.86 17.56 0.52
N ASN A 175 2.77 16.46 -0.22
CA ASN A 175 1.88 16.27 -1.36
C ASN A 175 0.66 15.42 -0.98
N GLY A 176 0.39 15.28 0.33
CA GLY A 176 -0.68 14.42 0.83
C GLY A 176 -0.40 12.92 0.74
N LEU A 177 0.80 12.52 0.31
CA LEU A 177 1.20 11.13 0.14
C LEU A 177 2.45 10.79 0.96
N ILE A 178 2.41 9.60 1.54
CA ILE A 178 3.50 8.94 2.23
C ILE A 178 3.84 7.71 1.43
N VAL A 179 5.12 7.59 1.11
CA VAL A 179 5.69 6.43 0.43
C VAL A 179 6.50 5.64 1.46
N ALA A 180 6.14 4.37 1.63
CA ALA A 180 6.90 3.35 2.38
C ALA A 180 7.67 2.47 1.39
#